data_AF-A0A954VQT1-F1
#
_entry.id   AF-A0A954VQT1-F1
#
_cell.length_a   1.000
_cell.length_b   1.000
_cell.length_c   1.000
_cell.angle_alpha   90.00
_cell.angle_beta   90.00
_cell.angle_gamma   90.00
#
_symmetry.space_group_name_H-M   'P 1'
#
loop_
_entity.id
_entity.type
_entity.pdbx_description
1 polymer ?
#
loop_
_entity_poly.entity_id
_entity_poly.type
_entity_poly.pdbx_seq_one_letter_code
_entity_poly.pdbx_strand_id
1 'polypeptide(L)' 'MTTTALQIEMWTLDRVRPYENNPRNNDKAVDAVAASIKEFGFSQPIVVDNDSVIIVGHT' A
#
# COMPACT_ATOMS: atom_id res chain seq x y z
N MET A 1 16.00 -22.45 3.16
CA MET A 1 14.95 -21.45 2.92
C MET A 1 14.29 -21.16 4.25
N THR A 2 14.43 -19.96 4.78
CA THR A 2 13.68 -19.53 5.97
C THR A 2 12.27 -19.17 5.53
N THR A 3 11.28 -19.89 6.03
CA THR A 3 9.87 -19.55 5.81
C THR A 3 9.50 -18.47 6.81
N THR A 4 9.57 -17.21 6.40
CA THR A 4 9.02 -16.11 7.20
C THR A 4 7.49 -16.14 7.05
N ALA A 5 6.77 -16.12 8.18
CA ALA A 5 5.33 -15.99 8.16
C ALA A 5 4.92 -14.60 7.67
N LEU A 6 3.79 -14.50 6.97
CA LEU A 6 3.21 -13.22 6.59
C LEU A 6 2.87 -12.41 7.85
N GLN A 7 3.45 -11.22 7.99
CA GLN A 7 3.09 -10.26 9.04
C GLN A 7 2.20 -9.16 8.44
N ILE A 8 1.08 -8.91 9.11
CA ILE A 8 0.14 -7.84 8.76
C ILE A 8 -0.05 -7.00 10.03
N GLU A 9 0.16 -5.70 9.91
CA GLU A 9 0.10 -4.76 11.03
C GLU A 9 -0.65 -3.50 10.61
N MET A 10 -1.30 -2.85 11.57
CA MET A 10 -1.87 -1.51 11.39
C MET A 10 -0.78 -0.48 11.64
N TRP A 11 -0.46 0.31 10.62
CA TRP A 11 0.55 1.37 10.70
C TRP A 11 -0.10 2.75 10.62
N THR A 12 0.57 3.75 11.20
CA THR A 12 0.26 5.14 10.94
C THR A 12 0.81 5.54 9.55
N LEU A 13 0.17 6.52 8.90
CA LEU A 13 0.53 6.91 7.53
C LEU A 13 1.94 7.51 7.42
N ASP A 14 2.43 8.16 8.47
CA ASP A 14 3.76 8.78 8.53
C ASP A 14 4.92 7.77 8.47
N ARG A 15 4.64 6.50 8.76
CA ARG A 15 5.63 5.42 8.67
C ARG A 15 5.94 5.03 7.23
N VAL A 16 4.99 5.21 6.31
CA VAL A 16 5.06 4.70 4.94
C VAL A 16 5.72 5.72 4.01
N ARG A 17 6.60 5.26 3.13
CA ARG A 17 7.32 6.11 2.15
C ARG A 17 6.95 5.73 0.72
N PRO A 18 6.48 6.66 -0.11
CA PRO A 18 6.28 6.38 -1.53
C PRO A 18 7.61 6.03 -2.21
N TYR A 19 7.55 5.15 -3.21
CA TYR A 19 8.70 4.90 -4.08
C TYR A 19 8.82 6.04 -5.10
N GLU A 20 9.95 6.74 -5.10
CA GLU A 20 10.19 7.94 -5.91
C GLU A 20 10.09 7.68 -7.42
N ASN A 21 10.53 6.51 -7.87
CA ASN A 21 10.54 6.15 -9.29
C ASN A 21 9.36 5.25 -9.68
N ASN A 22 8.19 5.42 -9.05
CA ASN A 22 7.00 4.66 -9.42
C ASN A 22 6.56 5.02 -10.86
N PRO A 23 6.60 4.08 -11.83
CA PRO A 23 6.28 4.40 -13.22
C PRO A 23 4.77 4.49 -13.49
N ARG A 24 3.92 4.15 -12.52
CA ARG A 24 2.46 4.20 -12.70
C ARG A 24 1.98 5.65 -12.76
N ASN A 25 1.10 5.92 -13.73
CA ASN A 25 0.21 7.08 -13.72
C ASN A 25 -1.21 6.57 -13.45
N ASN A 26 -1.74 6.87 -12.27
CA ASN A 26 -2.98 6.30 -11.74
C ASN A 26 -3.96 7.34 -11.19
N ASP A 27 -3.77 8.63 -11.50
CA ASP A 27 -4.63 9.73 -11.00
C ASP A 27 -6.12 9.45 -11.22
N LYS A 28 -6.47 8.85 -12.37
CA LYS A 28 -7.87 8.50 -12.72
C LYS A 28 -8.47 7.37 -11.88
N ALA A 29 -7.65 6.57 -11.22
CA ALA A 29 -8.09 5.43 -10.40
C ALA A 29 -8.30 5.81 -8.92
N VAL A 30 -7.71 6.92 -8.46
CA VAL A 30 -7.73 7.35 -7.05
C VAL A 30 -9.16 7.47 -6.53
N ASP A 31 -10.05 8.16 -7.25
CA ASP A 31 -11.43 8.36 -6.82
C ASP A 31 -12.21 7.05 -6.65
N ALA A 32 -11.99 6.11 -7.58
CA ALA A 32 -12.65 4.80 -7.54
C ALA A 32 -12.12 3.95 -6.37
N VAL A 33 -10.82 3.97 -6.11
CA VAL A 33 -10.20 3.25 -4.98
C VAL A 33 -10.67 3.84 -3.65
N ALA A 34 -10.66 5.18 -3.51
CA ALA A 34 -11.14 5.86 -2.31
C ALA A 34 -12.62 5.56 -2.02
N ALA A 35 -13.47 5.56 -3.05
CA ALA A 35 -14.88 5.20 -2.92
C ALA A 35 -15.05 3.74 -2.43
N SER A 36 -14.29 2.81 -3.00
CA SER A 36 -14.32 1.39 -2.61
C SER A 36 -13.89 1.19 -1.14
N ILE A 37 -12.79 1.83 -0.72
CA ILE A 37 -12.33 1.76 0.68
C ILE A 37 -13.37 2.35 1.64
N LYS A 38 -14.05 3.42 1.24
CA LYS A 38 -15.12 4.03 2.04
C LYS A 38 -16.35 3.12 2.17
N GLU A 39 -16.71 2.40 1.10
CA GLU A 39 -17.89 1.53 1.08
C GLU A 39 -17.64 0.17 1.76
N PHE A 40 -16.48 -0.45 1.51
CA PHE A 40 -16.21 -1.84 1.91
C PHE A 40 -15.10 -1.97 2.96
N GLY A 41 -14.41 -0.88 3.29
CA GLY A 41 -13.22 -0.90 4.13
C GLY A 41 -11.97 -1.34 3.37
N PHE A 42 -10.85 -1.38 4.10
CA PHE A 42 -9.55 -1.72 3.53
C PHE A 42 -9.32 -3.23 3.57
N SER A 43 -9.41 -3.90 2.42
CA SER A 43 -9.38 -5.37 2.32
C SER A 43 -8.04 -5.95 1.88
N GLN A 44 -7.12 -5.12 1.38
CA GLN A 44 -5.81 -5.54 0.86
C GLN A 44 -4.71 -4.70 1.49
N PRO A 45 -3.85 -5.27 2.37
CA PRO A 45 -2.70 -4.56 2.92
C PRO A 45 -1.76 -4.06 1.82
N ILE A 46 -1.15 -2.90 2.04
CA ILE A 46 -0.01 -2.47 1.23
C ILE A 46 1.23 -3.31 1.60
N VAL A 47 2.16 -3.43 0.65
CA VAL A 47 3.42 -4.13 0.88
C VAL A 47 4.55 -3.12 0.85
N VAL A 48 5.42 -3.17 1.84
CA VAL A 48 6.60 -2.30 1.97
C VAL A 48 7.86 -3.14 2.11
N ASP A 49 9.01 -2.54 1.79
CA ASP A 49 10.32 -3.08 2.15
C ASP A 49 10.71 -2.76 3.61
N ASN A 50 11.94 -3.13 3.98
CA ASN A 50 12.48 -2.90 5.32
C ASN A 50 12.66 -1.41 5.65
N ASP A 51 12.77 -0.55 4.64
CA ASP A 51 12.89 0.91 4.79
C ASP A 51 11.51 1.61 4.73
N SER A 52 10.44 0.82 4.80
CA SER A 52 9.03 1.26 4.73
C SER A 52 8.65 1.88 3.39
N VAL A 53 9.40 1.59 2.32
CA VAL A 53 9.09 2.05 0.97
C VAL A 53 8.03 1.15 0.34
N ILE A 54 6.97 1.74 -0.21
CA ILE A 54 5.88 1.01 -0.86
C ILE A 54 6.41 0.24 -2.07
N ILE A 55 6.16 -1.07 -2.09
CA ILE A 55 6.38 -1.97 -3.23
C ILE A 55 5.04 -2.21 -3.95
N VAL A 56 3.94 -2.38 -3.20
CA VAL A 56 2.60 -2.65 -3.73
C VAL A 56 1.59 -1.74 -3.06
N GLY A 57 0.73 -1.10 -3.87
CA GLY A 57 -0.40 -0.29 -3.38
C GLY A 57 -0.26 1.22 -3.55
N HIS A 58 0.46 1.73 -4.56
CA HIS A 58 0.62 3.18 -4.80
C HIS A 58 -0.63 3.90 -5.35
N THR A 59 -1.82 3.30 -5.34
CA THR A 59 -3.07 3.92 -5.84
C THR A 59 -3.98 4.25 -4.69
#